data_AF-A0A0U3AGR9-F1
#
_entry.id   AF-A0A0U3AGR9-F1
#
_cell.length_a   1.000
_cell.length_b   1.000
_cell.length_c   1.000
_cell.angle_alpha   90.00
_cell.angle_beta   90.00
_cell.angle_gamma   90.00
#
_symmetry.space_group_name_H-M   'P 1'
#
loop_
_entity.id
_entity.type
_entity.pdbx_description
1 polymer ?
#
loop_
_entity_poly.entity_id
_entity_poly.type
_entity_poly.pdbx_seq_one_letter_code
_entity_poly.pdbx_strand_id
1 'polypeptide(L)' 'MASDPIYAIVLLGLGLEIYSMNPSSVPVVKNVIRSVRYKDCKRIAEICLNKKTAQEIEEFIIESVAMRFPDGLVNTPL' A
#
# COMPACT_ATOMS: atom_id res chain seq x y z
N MET A 1 -2.58 10.03 -2.77
CA MET A 1 -1.69 9.43 -1.75
C MET A 1 -2.49 8.54 -0.78
N ALA A 2 -3.21 9.06 0.22
CA ALA A 2 -3.92 8.19 1.19
C ALA A 2 -5.14 7.44 0.63
N SER A 3 -5.79 7.98 -0.41
CA SER A 3 -6.91 7.33 -1.10
C SER A 3 -6.47 6.28 -2.13
N ASP A 4 -5.17 6.14 -2.35
CA ASP A 4 -4.66 5.15 -3.30
C ASP A 4 -4.29 3.87 -2.53
N PRO A 5 -4.95 2.74 -2.82
CA PRO A 5 -4.75 1.48 -2.12
C PRO A 5 -3.30 0.97 -2.15
N ILE A 6 -2.54 1.25 -3.21
CA ILE A 6 -1.15 0.78 -3.34
C ILE A 6 -0.26 1.48 -2.31
N TYR A 7 -0.41 2.80 -2.17
CA TYR A 7 0.37 3.59 -1.22
C TYR A 7 -0.10 3.41 0.23
N ALA A 8 -1.34 3.00 0.46
CA ALA A 8 -1.85 2.71 1.80
C ALA A 8 -1.01 1.62 2.52
N ILE A 9 -0.50 0.63 1.79
CA ILE A 9 0.37 -0.42 2.36
C ILE A 9 1.69 0.18 2.87
N VAL A 10 2.26 1.13 2.13
CA VAL A 10 3.52 1.79 2.52
C VAL A 10 3.29 2.70 3.72
N LEU A 11 2.22 3.49 3.71
CA LEU A 11 1.83 4.36 4.82
C LEU A 11 1.59 3.54 6.10
N LEU A 12 0.95 2.38 5.98
CA LEU A 12 0.78 1.45 7.10
C LEU A 12 2.14 0.98 7.63
N GLY A 13 3.05 0.59 6.74
CA GLY A 13 4.42 0.17 7.09
C GLY A 13 5.25 1.24 7.79
N LEU A 14 5.00 2.52 7.48
CA LEU A 14 5.60 3.68 8.14
C LEU A 14 4.98 3.99 9.51
N GLY A 15 3.89 3.31 9.88
CA GLY A 15 3.20 3.50 11.16
C GLY A 15 2.02 4.47 11.13
N LEU A 16 1.46 4.77 9.95
CA LEU A 16 0.24 5.58 9.89
C LEU A 16 -0.95 4.83 10.48
N GLU A 17 -1.52 5.36 11.55
CA GLU A 17 -2.70 4.79 12.23
C GLU A 17 -4.01 5.35 11.71
N ILE A 18 -4.01 6.60 11.22
CA ILE A 18 -5.22 7.34 10.82
C ILE A 18 -5.17 7.66 9.33
N TYR A 19 -6.16 7.17 8.59
CA TYR A 19 -6.36 7.49 7.19
C TYR A 19 -7.53 8.47 7.04
N SER A 20 -7.29 9.56 6.30
CA SER A 20 -8.33 10.51 5.89
C SER A 20 -8.52 10.43 4.38
N MET A 21 -9.74 10.16 3.94
CA MET A 21 -10.10 9.98 2.53
C MET A 21 -11.59 10.23 2.31
N ASN A 22 -12.00 10.30 1.04
CA ASN A 22 -13.42 10.35 0.70
C ASN A 22 -14.14 9.04 1.11
N PRO A 23 -15.44 9.07 1.43
CA PRO A 23 -16.17 7.88 1.87
C PRO A 23 -16.15 6.72 0.86
N SER A 24 -16.05 7.01 -0.44
CA SER A 24 -16.00 6.00 -1.50
C SER A 24 -14.70 5.19 -1.52
N SER A 25 -13.59 5.75 -1.05
CA SER A 25 -12.30 5.05 -0.98
C SER A 25 -12.14 4.18 0.27
N VAL A 26 -12.93 4.45 1.32
CA VAL A 26 -12.83 3.74 2.62
C VAL A 26 -12.95 2.22 2.48
N PRO A 27 -13.94 1.66 1.75
CA PRO A 27 -14.07 0.20 1.61
C PRO A 27 -12.86 -0.43 0.93
N VAL A 28 -12.37 0.22 -0.13
CA VAL A 28 -11.23 -0.22 -0.92
C VAL A 28 -9.96 -0.29 -0.06
N VAL A 29 -9.60 0.83 0.56
CA VAL A 29 -8.38 0.89 1.37
C VAL A 29 -8.49 -0.02 2.60
N LYS A 30 -9.68 -0.12 3.21
CA LYS A 30 -9.92 -1.03 4.34
C LYS A 30 -9.73 -2.50 3.93
N ASN A 31 -10.17 -2.90 2.74
CA ASN A 31 -9.97 -4.27 2.25
C ASN A 31 -8.48 -4.58 2.05
N VAL A 32 -7.72 -3.63 1.49
CA VAL A 32 -6.26 -3.78 1.34
C VAL A 32 -5.58 -3.90 2.69
N ILE A 33 -5.85 -2.99 3.64
CA ILE A 33 -5.25 -3.05 4.98
C ILE A 33 -5.55 -4.39 5.68
N ARG A 34 -6.75 -4.96 5.45
CA ARG A 34 -7.16 -6.24 6.03
C ARG A 34 -6.57 -7.47 5.32
N SER A 35 -6.09 -7.33 4.09
CA SER A 35 -5.51 -8.44 3.31
C SER A 35 -3.99 -8.55 3.44
N VAL A 36 -3.34 -7.54 4.03
CA VAL A 36 -1.88 -7.50 4.20
C VAL A 36 -1.43 -7.87 5.61
N ARG A 37 -0.17 -8.32 5.75
CA ARG A 37 0.48 -8.51 7.05
C ARG A 37 1.35 -7.29 7.35
N TYR A 38 1.17 -6.70 8.53
CA TYR A 38 1.91 -5.51 8.97
C TYR A 38 3.44 -5.66 8.84
N LYS A 39 3.99 -6.82 9.18
CA LYS A 39 5.44 -7.12 9.03
C LYS A 39 5.96 -6.93 7.61
N ASP A 40 5.13 -7.25 6.61
CA ASP A 40 5.51 -7.19 5.21
C ASP A 40 5.37 -5.74 4.71
N CYS A 41 4.35 -5.01 5.18
CA CYS A 41 4.21 -3.57 4.98
C CYS A 41 5.42 -2.80 5.51
N LYS A 42 5.86 -3.12 6.74
CA LYS A 42 7.03 -2.50 7.37
C LYS A 42 8.31 -2.75 6.55
N ARG A 43 8.52 -4.00 6.10
CA ARG A 43 9.66 -4.33 5.22
C ARG A 43 9.63 -3.56 3.91
N ILE A 44 8.46 -3.46 3.27
CA ILE A 44 8.29 -2.68 2.03
C ILE A 44 8.67 -1.22 2.28
N ALA A 45 8.14 -0.61 3.34
CA ALA A 45 8.46 0.78 3.70
C ALA A 45 9.96 1.00 3.95
N GLU A 46 10.61 0.11 4.71
CA GLU A 46 12.06 0.16 4.96
C GLU A 46 12.88 0.10 3.65
N ILE A 47 12.49 -0.74 2.70
CA ILE A 47 13.16 -0.82 1.40
C ILE A 47 12.94 0.46 0.58
N CYS A 48 11.71 1.02 0.58
CA CYS A 48 11.42 2.27 -0.11
C CYS A 48 12.27 3.43 0.42
N LEU A 49 12.50 3.51 1.73
CA LEU A 49 13.34 4.55 2.35
C LEU A 49 14.81 4.50 1.91
N ASN A 50 15.27 3.37 1.35
CA ASN A 50 16.63 3.20 0.83
C ASN A 50 16.77 3.49 -0.67
N LYS A 51 15.68 3.83 -1.36
CA LYS A 51 15.69 4.18 -2.80
C LYS A 51 16.04 5.66 -3.00
N LYS A 52 16.58 5.99 -4.17
CA LYS A 52 17.10 7.33 -4.48
C LYS A 52 16.08 8.22 -5.18
N THR A 53 15.12 7.62 -5.89
CA THR A 53 14.14 8.37 -6.68
C THR A 53 12.72 7.89 -6.42
N ALA A 54 11.75 8.76 -6.68
CA ALA A 54 10.32 8.41 -6.58
C ALA A 54 9.97 7.27 -7.55
N GLN A 55 10.54 7.27 -8.75
CA GLN A 55 10.30 6.24 -9.76
C GLN A 55 10.75 4.85 -9.28
N GLU A 56 11.94 4.75 -8.66
CA GLU A 56 12.42 3.48 -8.08
C GLU A 56 11.52 2.96 -6.96
N ILE A 57 10.88 3.88 -6.21
CA ILE A 57 9.92 3.55 -5.16
C ILE A 57 8.64 2.99 -5.77
N GLU A 58 8.07 3.68 -6.77
CA GLU A 58 6.84 3.25 -7.45
C GLU A 58 7.00 1.88 -8.10
N GLU A 59 8.07 1.67 -8.87
CA GLU A 59 8.37 0.39 -9.51
C GLU A 59 8.48 -0.74 -8.48
N PHE A 60 9.22 -0.52 -7.39
CA PHE A 60 9.38 -1.50 -6.33
C PHE A 60 8.06 -1.85 -5.62
N ILE A 61 7.20 -0.85 -5.37
CA ILE A 61 5.91 -1.07 -4.72
C ILE A 61 5.01 -1.89 -5.64
N ILE A 62 4.91 -1.54 -6.93
CA ILE A 62 4.08 -2.25 -7.90
C ILE A 62 4.49 -3.73 -7.98
N GLU A 63 5.80 -4.01 -8.13
CA GLU A 63 6.31 -5.38 -8.14
C GLU A 63 6.03 -6.13 -6.83
N SER A 64 6.27 -5.46 -5.70
CA SER A 64 6.07 -6.04 -4.37
C SER A 64 4.61 -6.41 -4.12
N VAL A 65 3.67 -5.56 -4.55
CA VAL A 65 2.25 -5.80 -4.36
C VAL A 65 1.73 -6.86 -5.33
N ALA A 66 2.18 -6.85 -6.59
CA ALA A 66 1.82 -7.88 -7.57
C ALA A 66 2.25 -9.29 -7.13
N MET A 67 3.44 -9.44 -6.54
CA MET A 67 3.92 -10.75 -6.07
C MET A 67 3.27 -11.22 -4.77
N ARG A 68 2.87 -10.30 -3.88
CA ARG A 68 2.52 -10.64 -2.49
C ARG A 68 1.02 -10.50 -2.17
N PHE A 69 0.29 -9.70 -2.94
CA PHE A 69 -1.11 -9.37 -2.66
C PHE A 69 -1.99 -9.44 -3.93
N PRO A 70 -2.01 -10.58 -4.66
CA PRO A 70 -2.79 -10.70 -5.90
C PRO A 70 -4.28 -10.43 -5.67
N ASP A 71 -4.88 -10.94 -4.58
CA ASP A 71 -6.32 -10.80 -4.34
C ASP A 71 -6.75 -9.40 -3.86
N GLY A 72 -5.82 -8.65 -3.26
CA GLY A 72 -6.09 -7.34 -2.65
C GLY A 72 -6.22 -6.19 -3.65
N LEU A 73 -5.63 -6.34 -4.84
CA LEU A 73 -5.72 -5.36 -5.93
C LEU A 73 -6.76 -5.72 -6.99
N VAL A 74 -6.94 -7.02 -7.28
CA VAL A 74 -7.75 -7.52 -8.41
C VAL A 74 -9.26 -7.31 -8.22
N ASN A 75 -9.74 -7.13 -6.99
CA ASN A 75 -11.17 -6.97 -6.70
C ASN A 75 -11.63 -5.51 -6.53
N THR A 76 -10.85 -4.55 -7.02
CA THR A 76 -11.18 -3.12 -6.89
C THR A 76 -11.65 -2.58 -8.25
N PRO A 77 -12.96 -2.39 -8.48
CA PRO A 77 -13.39 -1.62 -9.63
C PRO A 77 -12.92 -0.17 -9.44
N LEU A 78 -12.12 0.32 -10.40
CA LEU A 78 -11.78 1.75 -10.55
C LEU A 78 -13.06 2.58 -10.74
#